data_AF-A0A846LNJ9-F1
#
_entry.id   AF-A0A846LNJ9-F1
#
_cell.length_a   1.000
_cell.length_b   1.000
_cell.length_c   1.000
_cell.angle_alpha   90.00
_cell.angle_beta   90.00
_cell.angle_gamma   90.00
#
_symmetry.space_group_name_H-M   'P 1'
#
loop_
_entity.id
_entity.type
_entity.pdbx_description
1 polymer ?
#
loop_
_entity_poly.entity_id
_entity_poly.type
_entity_poly.pdbx_seq_one_letter_code
_entity_poly.pdbx_strand_id
1 'polypeptide(L)'
;MSDPFLLGMAGISATLLGTFTLGVFFYLNSSLHSERGPGAAADRYMRSGARWVFVAYSLPLLVPVVLVGMGPGWAAASFALLGAALVAATVDTSRRIMARGSTRLSASVAVNEIATTVLVLLLVVLPWAAGGWLPPPSAFVPSLLLALVAAFTSTATVVMYTFDRAEDEAEHMEERRTSEAG
;
A
#
# COMPACT_ATOMS: atom_id res chain seq x y z
N MET A 1 17.19 15.90 15.65
CA MET A 1 16.32 14.73 15.85
C MET A 1 17.22 13.51 15.74
N SER A 2 17.28 12.67 16.76
CA SER A 2 18.37 11.70 16.94
C SER A 2 18.18 10.47 16.04
N ASP A 3 19.25 10.02 15.40
CA ASP A 3 19.30 8.84 14.52
C ASP A 3 18.56 7.59 15.05
N PRO A 4 18.51 7.31 16.36
CA PRO A 4 17.72 6.21 16.91
C PRO A 4 16.23 6.26 16.57
N PHE A 5 15.62 7.46 16.46
CA PHE A 5 14.22 7.58 16.08
C PHE A 5 13.99 7.15 14.62
N LEU A 6 14.86 7.61 13.71
CA LEU A 6 14.82 7.27 12.29
C LEU A 6 15.03 5.76 12.08
N LEU A 7 16.02 5.19 12.75
CA LEU A 7 16.27 3.74 12.70
C LEU A 7 15.14 2.93 13.33
N GLY A 8 14.53 3.42 14.42
CA GLY A 8 13.36 2.81 15.03
C GLY A 8 12.17 2.77 14.07
N MET A 9 11.92 3.86 13.34
CA MET A 9 10.88 3.90 12.30
C MET A 9 11.16 2.91 11.17
N ALA A 10 12.41 2.81 10.71
CA ALA A 10 12.80 1.81 9.73
C ALA A 10 12.62 0.38 10.23
N GLY A 11 12.95 0.12 11.51
CA GLY A 11 12.69 -1.18 12.15
C GLY A 11 11.21 -1.54 12.16
N ILE A 12 10.34 -0.61 12.59
CA ILE A 12 8.88 -0.81 12.57
C ILE A 12 8.39 -1.08 11.15
N SER A 13 8.84 -0.28 10.18
CA SER A 13 8.49 -0.48 8.76
C SER A 13 8.94 -1.85 8.25
N ALA A 14 10.18 -2.27 8.57
CA ALA A 14 10.71 -3.57 8.18
C ALA A 14 9.86 -4.72 8.73
N THR A 15 9.45 -4.64 10.00
CA THR A 15 8.61 -5.67 10.63
C THR A 15 7.23 -5.73 9.99
N LEU A 16 6.58 -4.58 9.77
CA LEU A 16 5.27 -4.54 9.13
C LEU A 16 5.32 -5.03 7.68
N LEU A 17 6.33 -4.60 6.92
CA LEU A 17 6.56 -5.05 5.54
C LEU A 17 6.84 -6.55 5.49
N GLY A 18 7.64 -7.08 6.42
CA GLY A 18 7.91 -8.51 6.54
C GLY A 18 6.65 -9.32 6.82
N THR A 19 5.85 -8.90 7.81
CA THR A 19 4.57 -9.55 8.13
C THR A 19 3.60 -9.49 6.95
N PHE A 20 3.52 -8.34 6.27
CA PHE A 20 2.70 -8.21 5.06
C PHE A 20 3.16 -9.16 3.94
N THR A 21 4.48 -9.27 3.74
CA THR A 21 5.07 -10.19 2.75
C THR A 21 4.70 -11.63 3.04
N LEU A 22 4.75 -12.05 4.31
CA LEU A 22 4.30 -13.38 4.73
C LEU A 22 2.80 -13.57 4.46
N GLY A 23 1.97 -12.58 4.78
CA GLY A 23 0.53 -12.64 4.48
C GLY A 23 0.23 -12.81 2.99
N VAL A 24 0.89 -12.04 2.12
CA VAL A 24 0.77 -12.17 0.66
C VAL A 24 1.25 -13.54 0.19
N PHE A 25 2.37 -14.04 0.71
CA PHE A 25 2.87 -15.37 0.36
C PHE A 25 1.86 -16.47 0.73
N PHE A 26 1.32 -16.43 1.95
CA PHE A 26 0.31 -17.40 2.39
C PHE A 26 -0.97 -17.33 1.56
N TYR A 27 -1.42 -16.12 1.20
CA TYR A 27 -2.55 -15.95 0.29
C TYR A 27 -2.27 -16.59 -1.08
N LEU A 28 -1.10 -16.31 -1.67
CA LEU A 28 -0.77 -16.88 -2.98
C LEU A 28 -0.69 -18.41 -2.89
N ASN A 29 -0.08 -18.93 -1.82
CA ASN A 29 0.00 -20.36 -1.60
C ASN A 29 -1.38 -21.02 -1.39
N SER A 30 -2.31 -20.39 -0.68
CA SER A 30 -3.67 -20.93 -0.50
C SER A 30 -4.50 -20.83 -1.79
N SER A 31 -4.36 -19.75 -2.56
CA SER A 31 -5.05 -19.58 -3.86
C SER A 31 -4.65 -20.66 -4.88
N LEU A 32 -3.39 -21.10 -4.88
CA LEU A 32 -2.90 -22.18 -5.76
C LEU A 32 -3.54 -23.55 -5.47
N HIS A 33 -4.09 -23.75 -4.26
CA HIS A 33 -4.81 -24.99 -3.91
C HIS A 33 -6.30 -24.92 -4.27
N SER A 34 -6.82 -23.72 -4.59
CA SER A 34 -8.22 -23.50 -4.97
C SER A 34 -8.35 -23.45 -6.50
N GLU A 35 -8.12 -24.57 -7.17
CA GLU A 35 -8.10 -24.66 -8.65
C GLU A 35 -9.47 -24.42 -9.35
N ARG A 36 -10.52 -23.96 -8.66
CA ARG A 36 -11.87 -23.83 -9.26
C ARG A 36 -12.66 -22.62 -8.73
N GLY A 37 -12.38 -21.41 -9.22
CA GLY A 37 -13.22 -20.23 -8.96
C GLY A 37 -12.88 -19.00 -9.81
N PRO A 38 -13.84 -18.09 -10.09
CA PRO A 38 -13.73 -16.98 -11.04
C PRO A 38 -12.86 -15.78 -10.55
N GLY A 39 -11.65 -16.04 -10.04
CA GLY A 39 -10.83 -15.12 -9.21
C GLY A 39 -9.94 -14.08 -9.91
N ALA A 40 -9.93 -13.99 -11.25
CA ALA A 40 -8.96 -13.16 -11.98
C ALA A 40 -9.07 -11.63 -11.71
N ALA A 41 -10.22 -11.15 -11.21
CA ALA A 41 -10.40 -9.76 -10.81
C ALA A 41 -9.85 -9.49 -9.39
N ALA A 42 -10.03 -10.43 -8.47
CA ALA A 42 -9.56 -10.36 -7.08
C ALA A 42 -8.03 -10.45 -7.01
N ASP A 43 -7.42 -11.38 -7.76
CA ASP A 43 -5.96 -11.50 -7.88
C ASP A 43 -5.30 -10.20 -8.35
N ARG A 44 -5.98 -9.48 -9.24
CA ARG A 44 -5.49 -8.23 -9.81
C ARG A 44 -5.59 -7.07 -8.83
N TYR A 45 -6.67 -7.01 -8.05
CA TYR A 45 -6.83 -6.01 -7.00
C TYR A 45 -5.79 -6.23 -5.92
N MET A 46 -5.63 -7.47 -5.45
CA MET A 46 -4.63 -7.80 -4.43
C MET A 46 -3.21 -7.58 -4.92
N ARG A 47 -2.89 -7.92 -6.18
CA ARG A 47 -1.58 -7.61 -6.77
C ARG A 47 -1.31 -6.11 -6.88
N SER A 48 -2.33 -5.31 -7.22
CA SER A 48 -2.21 -3.85 -7.27
C SER A 48 -2.02 -3.24 -5.88
N GLY A 49 -2.86 -3.64 -4.92
CA GLY A 49 -2.76 -3.21 -3.52
C GLY A 49 -1.44 -3.62 -2.88
N ALA A 50 -0.99 -4.85 -3.08
CA ALA A 50 0.30 -5.31 -2.60
C ALA A 50 1.46 -4.49 -3.16
N ARG A 51 1.48 -4.22 -4.48
CA ARG A 51 2.51 -3.38 -5.09
C ARG A 51 2.53 -1.98 -4.47
N TRP A 52 1.36 -1.38 -4.25
CA TRP A 52 1.26 -0.07 -3.60
C TRP A 52 1.80 -0.11 -2.16
N VAL A 53 1.39 -1.09 -1.35
CA VAL A 53 1.85 -1.30 0.03
C VAL A 53 3.37 -1.50 0.10
N PHE A 54 3.94 -2.31 -0.80
CA PHE A 54 5.39 -2.52 -0.88
C PHE A 54 6.15 -1.20 -1.12
N VAL A 55 5.68 -0.39 -2.06
CA VAL A 55 6.30 0.91 -2.36
C VAL A 55 6.13 1.87 -1.18
N ALA A 56 4.94 1.92 -0.57
CA ALA A 56 4.63 2.81 0.55
C ALA A 56 5.48 2.50 1.78
N TYR A 57 5.67 1.22 2.16
CA TYR A 57 6.56 0.82 3.25
C TYR A 57 8.06 0.97 2.93
N SER A 58 8.44 0.94 1.65
CA SER A 58 9.84 1.15 1.25
C SER A 58 10.34 2.54 1.63
N LEU A 59 9.47 3.55 1.69
CA LEU A 59 9.83 4.91 2.12
C LEU A 59 10.29 4.97 3.60
N PRO A 60 9.46 4.64 4.60
CA PRO A 60 9.84 4.65 6.02
C PRO A 60 10.84 3.56 6.37
N LEU A 61 11.10 2.60 5.47
CA LEU A 61 12.19 1.64 5.61
C LEU A 61 13.52 2.20 5.12
N LEU A 62 13.62 2.55 3.83
CA LEU A 62 14.90 2.82 3.18
C LEU A 62 15.38 4.24 3.43
N VAL A 63 14.49 5.23 3.45
CA VAL A 63 14.90 6.64 3.57
C VAL A 63 15.61 6.90 4.91
N PRO A 64 15.13 6.41 6.08
CA PRO A 64 15.88 6.53 7.32
C PRO A 64 17.25 5.83 7.29
N VAL A 65 17.33 4.64 6.71
CA VAL A 65 18.59 3.88 6.61
C VAL A 65 19.61 4.63 5.76
N VAL A 66 19.19 5.17 4.62
CA VAL A 66 20.04 5.98 3.74
C VAL A 66 20.41 7.32 4.39
N LEU A 67 19.48 7.96 5.11
CA LEU A 67 19.75 9.18 5.88
C LEU A 67 20.91 8.99 6.84
N VAL A 68 20.87 7.91 7.63
CA VAL A 68 21.88 7.63 8.65
C VAL A 68 23.18 7.11 8.03
N GLY A 69 23.10 6.24 7.02
CA GLY A 69 24.27 5.57 6.45
C GLY A 69 25.01 6.35 5.35
N MET A 70 24.31 7.19 4.58
CA MET A 70 24.84 7.84 3.38
C MET A 70 24.61 9.36 3.35
N GLY A 71 23.84 9.89 4.31
CA GLY A 71 23.61 11.33 4.47
C GLY A 71 22.46 11.91 3.61
N PRO A 72 22.22 13.22 3.74
CA PRO A 72 21.00 13.86 3.24
C PRO A 72 20.83 13.86 1.72
N GLY A 73 21.92 13.96 0.95
CA GLY A 73 21.84 13.99 -0.52
C GLY A 73 21.32 12.67 -1.11
N TRP A 74 21.86 11.54 -0.64
CA TRP A 74 21.39 10.21 -1.04
C TRP A 74 20.00 9.90 -0.53
N ALA A 75 19.64 10.39 0.65
CA ALA A 75 18.30 10.27 1.19
C ALA A 75 17.28 11.04 0.36
N ALA A 76 17.59 12.28 -0.03
CA ALA A 76 16.74 13.09 -0.88
C ALA A 76 16.52 12.42 -2.24
N ALA A 77 17.57 11.87 -2.86
CA ALA A 77 17.48 11.11 -4.09
C ALA A 77 16.62 9.83 -3.93
N SER A 78 16.84 9.07 -2.86
CA SER A 78 16.07 7.85 -2.56
C SER A 78 14.59 8.16 -2.31
N PHE A 79 14.30 9.22 -1.57
CA PHE A 79 12.95 9.69 -1.31
C PHE A 79 12.27 10.14 -2.61
N ALA A 80 12.95 10.90 -3.46
CA ALA A 80 12.41 11.33 -4.75
C ALA A 80 12.06 10.13 -5.65
N LEU A 81 12.96 9.14 -5.72
CA LEU A 81 12.76 7.93 -6.52
C LEU A 81 11.58 7.09 -6.01
N LEU A 82 11.55 6.79 -4.70
CA LEU A 82 10.48 6.01 -4.09
C LEU A 82 9.15 6.76 -4.08
N GLY A 83 9.17 8.08 -3.88
CA GLY A 83 8.01 8.95 -3.98
C GLY A 83 7.43 8.97 -5.39
N ALA A 84 8.26 9.05 -6.43
CA ALA A 84 7.82 8.92 -7.81
C ALA A 84 7.22 7.54 -8.11
N ALA A 85 7.81 6.47 -7.58
CA ALA A 85 7.25 5.12 -7.68
C ALA A 85 5.87 5.02 -6.99
N LEU A 86 5.70 5.67 -5.83
CA LEU A 86 4.43 5.70 -5.10
C LEU A 86 3.35 6.46 -5.87
N VAL A 87 3.70 7.61 -6.45
CA VAL A 87 2.81 8.37 -7.34
C VAL A 87 2.42 7.52 -8.55
N ALA A 88 3.37 6.86 -9.19
CA ALA A 88 3.10 5.98 -10.34
C ALA A 88 2.17 4.81 -9.97
N ALA A 89 2.37 4.19 -8.80
CA ALA A 89 1.51 3.11 -8.30
C ALA A 89 0.09 3.61 -7.97
N THR A 90 -0.03 4.83 -7.45
CA THR A 90 -1.31 5.48 -7.17
C THR A 90 -2.05 5.75 -8.49
N VAL A 91 -1.37 6.35 -9.47
CA VAL A 91 -1.93 6.61 -10.80
C VAL A 91 -2.34 5.33 -11.54
N ASP A 92 -1.57 4.24 -11.46
CA ASP A 92 -1.96 2.94 -12.04
C ASP A 92 -3.27 2.44 -11.41
N THR A 93 -3.43 2.62 -10.10
CA THR A 93 -4.65 2.25 -9.38
C THR A 93 -5.84 3.09 -9.85
N SER A 94 -5.69 4.42 -9.93
CA SER A 94 -6.73 5.33 -10.42
C SER A 94 -7.15 5.00 -11.86
N ARG A 95 -6.17 4.80 -12.76
CA ARG A 95 -6.44 4.49 -14.17
C ARG A 95 -7.21 3.19 -14.34
N ARG A 96 -6.90 2.17 -13.54
CA ARG A 96 -7.61 0.88 -13.58
C ARG A 96 -9.04 0.99 -13.07
N ILE A 97 -9.27 1.80 -12.05
CA ILE A 97 -10.62 2.09 -11.54
C ILE A 97 -11.45 2.78 -12.63
N MET A 98 -10.87 3.79 -13.31
CA MET A 98 -11.56 4.51 -14.40
C MET A 98 -11.81 3.66 -15.64
N ALA A 99 -10.86 2.82 -16.06
CA ALA A 99 -10.95 2.01 -17.26
C ALA A 99 -12.02 0.90 -17.19
N ARG A 100 -12.47 0.52 -15.98
CA ARG A 100 -13.47 -0.53 -15.77
C ARG A 100 -14.94 -0.09 -15.94
N GLY A 101 -15.18 1.15 -16.36
CA GLY A 101 -16.52 1.64 -16.69
C GLY A 101 -17.25 2.22 -15.49
N SER A 102 -17.54 3.52 -15.58
CA SER A 102 -18.02 4.41 -14.53
C SER A 102 -19.51 4.28 -14.18
N THR A 103 -20.19 3.17 -14.49
CA THR A 103 -21.64 3.09 -14.25
C THR A 103 -22.02 2.81 -12.78
N ARG A 104 -21.06 2.51 -11.90
CA ARG A 104 -21.27 2.36 -10.44
C ARG A 104 -20.02 2.70 -9.60
N LEU A 105 -19.33 3.81 -9.87
CA LEU A 105 -18.38 4.31 -8.86
C LEU A 105 -19.21 4.86 -7.70
N SER A 106 -19.32 4.07 -6.62
CA SER A 106 -19.89 4.55 -5.36
C SER A 106 -19.16 5.82 -4.93
N ALA A 107 -19.89 6.80 -4.39
CA ALA A 107 -19.31 8.05 -3.90
C ALA A 107 -18.13 7.79 -2.93
N SER A 108 -18.19 6.69 -2.17
CA SER A 108 -17.11 6.26 -1.27
C SER A 108 -15.79 5.95 -2.00
N VAL A 109 -15.86 5.29 -3.16
CA VAL A 109 -14.66 4.93 -3.94
C VAL A 109 -14.01 6.19 -4.52
N ALA A 110 -14.80 7.13 -5.03
CA ALA A 110 -14.29 8.39 -5.56
C ALA A 110 -13.63 9.24 -4.47
N VAL A 111 -14.26 9.36 -3.30
CA VAL A 111 -13.71 10.09 -2.15
C VAL A 111 -12.41 9.45 -1.66
N ASN A 112 -12.35 8.12 -1.57
CA ASN A 112 -11.14 7.41 -1.16
C ASN A 112 -9.97 7.63 -2.14
N GLU A 113 -10.25 7.62 -3.45
CA GLU A 113 -9.22 7.84 -4.47
C GLU A 113 -8.66 9.26 -4.43
N ILE A 114 -9.54 10.26 -4.27
CA ILE A 114 -9.13 11.66 -4.11
C ILE A 114 -8.31 11.83 -2.83
N ALA A 115 -8.81 11.29 -1.70
CA ALA A 115 -8.12 11.38 -0.42
C ALA A 115 -6.72 10.74 -0.48
N THR A 116 -6.62 9.56 -1.09
CA THR A 116 -5.35 8.84 -1.26
C THR A 116 -4.39 9.60 -2.17
N THR A 117 -4.88 10.15 -3.28
CA THR A 117 -4.08 10.97 -4.20
C THR A 117 -3.55 12.22 -3.50
N VAL A 118 -4.41 12.94 -2.78
CA VAL A 118 -4.02 14.14 -2.02
C VAL A 118 -2.99 13.78 -0.94
N LEU A 119 -3.22 12.69 -0.21
CA LEU A 119 -2.29 12.21 0.81
C LEU A 119 -0.90 11.90 0.22
N VAL A 120 -0.84 11.22 -0.92
CA VAL A 120 0.42 10.90 -1.61
C VAL A 120 1.12 12.18 -2.10
N LEU A 121 0.38 13.15 -2.63
CA LEU A 121 0.95 14.43 -3.04
C LEU A 121 1.52 15.22 -1.85
N LEU A 122 0.76 15.31 -0.75
CA LEU A 122 1.23 15.95 0.48
C LEU A 122 2.51 15.27 0.98
N LEU A 123 2.49 13.94 1.05
CA LEU A 123 3.64 13.14 1.46
C LEU A 123 4.88 13.47 0.62
N VAL A 124 4.76 13.52 -0.70
CA VAL A 124 5.90 13.73 -1.60
C VAL A 124 6.43 15.16 -1.53
N VAL A 125 5.56 16.15 -1.36
CA VAL A 125 5.92 17.58 -1.39
C VAL A 125 6.49 18.07 -0.06
N LEU A 126 6.04 17.51 1.06
CA LEU A 126 6.36 17.98 2.41
C LEU A 126 7.87 18.18 2.69
N PRO A 127 8.79 17.25 2.35
CA PRO A 127 10.20 17.43 2.69
C PRO A 127 10.81 18.63 1.96
N TRP A 128 10.39 18.85 0.71
CA TRP A 128 10.88 19.96 -0.11
C TRP A 128 10.26 21.29 0.31
N ALA A 129 8.97 21.30 0.66
CA ALA A 129 8.30 22.48 1.17
C ALA A 129 8.88 22.94 2.52
N ALA A 130 9.27 21.99 3.39
CA ALA A 130 9.83 22.29 4.70
C ALA A 130 11.35 22.52 4.69
N GLY A 131 12.07 21.95 3.72
CA GLY A 131 13.53 21.84 3.74
C GLY A 131 14.27 22.34 2.49
N GLY A 132 13.55 22.82 1.47
CA GLY A 132 14.13 23.24 0.20
C GLY A 132 14.67 22.06 -0.63
N TRP A 133 15.69 22.32 -1.47
CA TRP A 133 16.25 21.33 -2.39
C TRP A 133 17.09 20.23 -1.75
N LEU A 134 17.59 20.45 -0.53
CA LEU A 134 18.37 19.47 0.21
C LEU A 134 17.79 19.37 1.63
N PRO A 135 16.63 18.70 1.80
CA PRO A 135 15.90 18.75 3.06
C PRO A 135 16.74 18.20 4.23
N PRO A 136 16.71 18.84 5.41
CA PRO A 136 17.31 18.25 6.60
C PRO A 136 16.57 16.98 7.01
N PRO A 137 17.20 16.05 7.76
CA PRO A 137 16.58 14.78 8.15
C PRO A 137 15.19 14.91 8.80
N SER A 138 14.99 15.97 9.61
CA SER A 138 13.70 16.25 10.27
C SER A 138 12.57 16.60 9.31
N ALA A 139 12.88 17.11 8.11
CA ALA A 139 11.88 17.47 7.11
C ALA A 139 11.24 16.23 6.45
N PHE A 140 11.92 15.08 6.46
CA PHE A 140 11.35 13.82 5.94
C PHE A 140 10.37 13.17 6.92
N VAL A 141 10.53 13.40 8.23
CA VAL A 141 9.78 12.67 9.27
C VAL A 141 8.26 12.72 9.07
N PRO A 142 7.62 13.87 8.78
CA PRO A 142 6.17 13.91 8.55
C PRO A 142 5.75 13.01 7.39
N SER A 143 6.47 13.06 6.27
CA SER A 143 6.19 12.21 5.11
C SER A 143 6.36 10.73 5.40
N LEU A 144 7.39 10.36 6.16
CA LEU A 144 7.64 8.96 6.51
C LEU A 144 6.54 8.42 7.45
N LEU A 145 6.08 9.23 8.41
CA LEU A 145 4.94 8.86 9.26
C LEU A 145 3.65 8.71 8.46
N LEU A 146 3.37 9.63 7.53
CA LEU A 146 2.22 9.53 6.63
C LEU A 146 2.30 8.28 5.76
N ALA A 147 3.47 7.95 5.20
CA ALA A 147 3.66 6.72 4.43
C ALA A 147 3.40 5.49 5.29
N LEU A 148 3.93 5.46 6.51
CA LEU A 148 3.79 4.33 7.43
C LEU A 148 2.32 4.08 7.78
N VAL A 149 1.58 5.14 8.13
CA VAL A 149 0.15 5.05 8.44
C VAL A 149 -0.64 4.63 7.20
N ALA A 150 -0.37 5.23 6.04
CA ALA A 150 -1.09 4.91 4.80
C ALA A 150 -0.84 3.45 4.37
N ALA A 151 0.41 2.98 4.46
CA ALA A 151 0.77 1.60 4.17
C ALA A 151 0.09 0.62 5.14
N PHE A 152 0.02 0.96 6.43
CA PHE A 152 -0.66 0.16 7.44
C PHE A 152 -2.17 0.09 7.20
N THR A 153 -2.83 1.22 6.97
CA THR A 153 -4.27 1.25 6.66
C THR A 153 -4.59 0.51 5.37
N SER A 154 -3.75 0.65 4.33
CA SER A 154 -3.90 -0.10 3.08
C SER A 154 -3.73 -1.60 3.30
N THR A 155 -2.76 -2.02 4.13
CA THR A 155 -2.58 -3.42 4.53
C THR A 155 -3.82 -3.96 5.22
N ALA A 156 -4.36 -3.24 6.21
CA ALA A 156 -5.58 -3.63 6.91
C ALA A 156 -6.76 -3.77 5.94
N THR A 157 -6.89 -2.84 4.98
CA THR A 157 -7.94 -2.88 3.96
C THR A 157 -7.82 -4.11 3.06
N VAL A 158 -6.59 -4.45 2.63
CA VAL A 158 -6.34 -5.66 1.83
C VAL A 158 -6.70 -6.91 2.63
N VAL A 159 -6.34 -6.98 3.90
CA VAL A 159 -6.65 -8.11 4.77
C VAL A 159 -8.16 -8.26 4.97
N MET A 160 -8.88 -7.18 5.31
CA MET A 160 -10.33 -7.22 5.46
C MET A 160 -11.02 -7.65 4.16
N TYR A 161 -10.60 -7.10 3.02
CA TYR A 161 -11.10 -7.52 1.71
C TYR A 161 -10.93 -9.03 1.45
N THR A 162 -9.83 -9.63 1.92
CA THR A 162 -9.65 -11.08 1.78
C THR A 162 -10.56 -11.91 2.69
N PHE A 163 -10.91 -11.40 3.88
CA PHE A 163 -11.86 -12.04 4.78
C PHE A 163 -13.29 -11.94 4.25
N ASP A 164 -13.74 -10.73 3.91
CA ASP A 164 -15.09 -10.49 3.35
C ASP A 164 -15.35 -11.41 2.15
N ARG A 165 -14.37 -11.54 1.24
CA ARG A 165 -14.46 -12.44 0.09
C ARG A 165 -14.59 -13.92 0.49
N ALA A 166 -13.88 -14.35 1.53
CA ALA A 166 -13.94 -15.74 1.98
C ALA A 166 -15.33 -16.08 2.54
N GLU A 167 -15.99 -15.11 3.18
CA GLU A 167 -17.37 -15.22 3.64
C GLU A 167 -18.34 -15.32 2.45
N ASP A 168 -18.24 -14.40 1.48
CA ASP A 168 -19.06 -14.40 0.25
C ASP A 168 -18.96 -15.75 -0.53
N GLU A 169 -17.74 -16.30 -0.64
CA GLU A 169 -17.51 -17.59 -1.32
C GLU A 169 -18.11 -18.78 -0.55
N ALA A 170 -18.11 -18.73 0.78
CA ALA A 170 -18.72 -19.77 1.62
C ALA A 170 -20.25 -19.74 1.50
N GLU A 171 -20.87 -18.56 1.55
CA GLU A 171 -22.31 -18.38 1.39
C GLU A 171 -22.79 -18.90 0.03
N HIS A 172 -22.12 -18.49 -1.06
CA HIS A 172 -22.46 -18.96 -2.41
C HIS A 172 -22.31 -20.48 -2.59
N MET A 173 -21.38 -21.12 -1.88
CA MET A 173 -21.22 -22.57 -1.93
C MET A 173 -22.33 -23.31 -1.16
N GLU A 174 -22.81 -22.73 -0.06
CA GLU A 174 -23.95 -23.24 0.71
C GLU A 174 -25.27 -23.12 -0.06
N GLU A 175 -25.51 -22.00 -0.74
CA GLU A 175 -26.66 -21.81 -1.64
C GLU A 175 -26.68 -22.82 -2.79
N ARG A 176 -25.53 -23.13 -3.41
CA ARG A 176 -25.46 -24.16 -4.46
C ARG A 176 -25.79 -25.55 -3.92
N ARG A 177 -25.25 -25.91 -2.76
CA ARG A 177 -25.50 -27.22 -2.13
C ARG A 177 -26.98 -27.41 -1.77
N THR A 178 -27.62 -26.36 -1.26
CA THR A 178 -29.05 -26.40 -0.93
C THR A 178 -29.92 -26.46 -2.19
N SER A 179 -29.53 -25.77 -3.28
CA SER A 179 -30.22 -25.84 -4.57
C SER A 179 -30.08 -27.18 -5.30
N GLU A 180 -28.98 -27.92 -5.10
CA GLU A 180 -28.79 -29.25 -5.71
C GLU A 180 -29.46 -30.39 -4.89
N ALA A 181 -29.85 -30.12 -3.65
CA ALA A 181 -30.44 -31.10 -2.74
C ALA A 181 -31.99 -31.07 -2.71
N GLY A 182 -32.63 -30.11 -3.39
CA GLY A 182 -34.09 -29.98 -3.51
C GLY A 182 -34.59 -30.34 -4.91
#